data_AF-A0A9W7F838-F1
#
_entry.id   AF-A0A9W7F838-F1
#
_cell.length_a   1.000
_cell.length_b   1.000
_cell.length_c   1.000
_cell.angle_alpha   90.00
_cell.angle_beta   90.00
_cell.angle_gamma   90.00
#
_symmetry.space_group_name_H-M   'P 1'
#
loop_
_entity.id
_entity.type
_entity.pdbx_description
1 polymer ?
#
loop_
_entity_poly.entity_id
_entity_poly.type
_entity_poly.pdbx_seq_one_letter_code
_entity_poly.pdbx_strand_id
1 'polypeptide(L)'
;MAATTNMASAIPLAFLGYRTSQIMFWLFGAGLIFKLTTQKNPTDKDAPNWAHVVTSKEQEEELHAFTCDNCGFTIFPARGREGKFFPDTYKCPSCGADKESFFDRREEVAEKTIDYEYENKDDYRGSDEGEGGEEGGVDDVEGEEVEVEEVVEIPEEIEEIETPPAPSTPSPQSSGNDLDLLGMDE
;
A
#
# COMPACT_ATOMS: atom_id res chain seq x y z
N MET A 1 10.81 81.62 -30.89
CA MET A 1 11.53 80.72 -31.82
C MET A 1 12.82 80.30 -31.14
N ALA A 2 12.91 79.06 -30.65
CA ALA A 2 14.12 78.52 -30.04
C ALA A 2 14.37 77.12 -30.63
N ALA A 3 15.52 76.97 -31.28
CA ALA A 3 15.93 75.75 -31.96
C ALA A 3 16.63 74.80 -30.99
N THR A 4 16.23 73.53 -31.00
CA THR A 4 16.89 72.45 -30.25
C THR A 4 17.72 71.61 -31.21
N THR A 5 19.02 71.50 -30.94
CA THR A 5 19.98 70.65 -31.65
C THR A 5 20.23 69.37 -30.86
N ASN A 6 20.04 68.21 -31.50
CA ASN A 6 20.33 66.90 -30.95
C ASN A 6 21.80 66.54 -31.16
N MET A 7 22.50 66.13 -30.09
CA MET A 7 23.84 65.55 -30.17
C MET A 7 23.76 64.02 -30.13
N ALA A 8 24.20 63.38 -31.21
CA ALA A 8 24.36 61.94 -31.29
C ALA A 8 25.76 61.55 -30.77
N SER A 9 25.82 60.77 -29.67
CA SER A 9 27.07 60.20 -29.14
C SER A 9 27.27 58.79 -29.70
N ALA A 10 28.33 58.61 -30.49
CA ALA A 10 28.80 57.29 -30.91
C ALA A 10 29.73 56.70 -29.84
N ILE A 11 29.42 55.50 -29.35
CA ILE A 11 30.23 54.75 -28.38
C ILE A 11 31.03 53.67 -29.13
N PRO A 12 32.35 53.56 -28.95
CA PRO A 12 33.20 52.64 -29.69
C PRO A 12 33.09 51.18 -29.18
N LEU A 13 32.76 50.27 -30.10
CA LEU A 13 32.59 48.82 -29.90
C LEU A 13 33.92 48.06 -30.03
N ALA A 14 34.81 48.12 -29.04
CA ALA A 14 36.10 47.40 -29.13
C ALA A 14 36.58 46.72 -27.84
N PHE A 15 35.67 46.23 -26.97
CA PHE A 15 36.06 45.56 -25.71
C PHE A 15 35.28 44.27 -25.36
N LEU A 16 34.66 43.59 -26.33
CA LEU A 16 33.79 42.41 -26.09
C LEU A 16 34.41 41.04 -26.46
N GLY A 17 35.73 40.86 -26.40
CA GLY A 17 36.37 39.62 -26.86
C GLY A 17 36.58 38.51 -25.82
N TYR A 18 36.89 38.84 -24.55
CA TYR A 18 37.53 37.87 -23.64
C TYR A 18 36.71 37.51 -22.38
N ARG A 19 35.74 38.33 -21.97
CA ARG A 19 34.93 38.06 -20.75
C ARG A 19 33.69 37.19 -20.98
N THR A 20 33.25 37.00 -22.22
CA THR A 20 32.07 36.17 -22.55
C THR A 20 32.38 34.67 -22.45
N SER A 21 33.63 34.26 -22.66
CA SER A 21 34.04 32.84 -22.60
C SER A 21 34.12 32.29 -21.17
N GLN A 22 34.54 33.08 -20.18
CA GLN A 22 34.57 32.64 -18.78
C GLN A 22 33.17 32.49 -18.16
N ILE A 23 32.21 33.32 -18.55
CA ILE A 23 30.82 33.22 -18.07
C ILE A 23 30.18 31.92 -18.59
N MET A 24 30.43 31.57 -19.86
CA MET A 24 29.94 30.30 -20.40
C MET A 24 30.56 29.07 -19.73
N PHE A 25 31.84 29.14 -19.33
CA PHE A 25 32.50 28.05 -18.60
C PHE A 25 31.99 27.90 -17.15
N TRP A 26 31.59 28.99 -16.50
CA TRP A 26 30.93 28.95 -15.19
C TRP A 26 29.48 28.43 -15.27
N LEU A 27 28.73 28.84 -16.30
CA LEU A 27 27.36 28.37 -16.50
C LEU A 27 27.31 26.88 -16.89
N PHE A 28 28.22 26.40 -17.74
CA PHE A 28 28.29 24.98 -18.10
C PHE A 28 29.04 24.12 -17.07
N GLY A 29 30.12 24.62 -16.47
CA GLY A 29 30.91 23.89 -15.48
C GLY A 29 30.17 23.70 -14.14
N ALA A 30 29.46 24.73 -13.66
CA ALA A 30 28.70 24.63 -12.41
C ALA A 30 27.46 23.73 -12.56
N GLY A 31 26.79 23.72 -13.72
CA GLY A 31 25.65 22.84 -13.99
C GLY A 31 26.01 21.35 -14.00
N LEU A 32 27.23 21.02 -14.44
CA LEU A 32 27.73 19.64 -14.47
C LEU A 32 28.18 19.16 -13.08
N ILE A 33 28.74 20.06 -12.26
CA ILE A 33 29.06 19.77 -10.84
C ILE A 33 27.77 19.60 -10.02
N PHE A 34 26.74 20.44 -10.22
CA PHE A 34 25.46 20.31 -9.52
C PHE A 34 24.78 18.96 -9.81
N LYS A 35 24.85 18.47 -11.06
CA LYS A 35 24.30 17.17 -11.45
C LYS A 35 25.05 15.98 -10.81
N LEU A 36 26.34 16.13 -10.50
CA LEU A 36 27.12 15.11 -9.80
C LEU A 36 26.90 15.14 -8.28
N THR A 37 26.56 16.29 -7.69
CA THR A 37 26.26 16.39 -6.24
C THR A 37 24.82 16.08 -5.86
N THR A 38 23.88 16.10 -6.81
CA THR A 38 22.48 15.70 -6.58
C THR A 38 22.21 14.27 -7.08
N GLN A 39 23.15 13.34 -6.90
CA GLN A 39 22.78 11.93 -6.99
C GLN A 39 21.88 11.61 -5.79
N LYS A 40 20.57 11.55 -6.07
CA LYS A 40 19.56 11.06 -5.13
C LYS A 40 20.00 9.71 -4.59
N ASN A 41 19.98 9.56 -3.25
CA ASN A 41 20.25 8.30 -2.58
C ASN A 41 19.40 7.17 -3.20
N PRO A 42 19.98 6.01 -3.53
CA PRO A 42 19.28 4.92 -4.20
C PRO A 42 18.51 3.99 -3.24
N THR A 43 18.22 4.41 -2.01
CA THR A 43 17.66 3.55 -0.93
C THR A 43 16.17 3.23 -1.09
N ASP A 44 15.49 3.70 -2.13
CA ASP A 44 14.02 3.64 -2.21
C ASP A 44 13.51 2.57 -3.19
N LYS A 45 14.27 1.50 -3.47
CA LYS A 45 13.76 0.42 -4.35
C LYS A 45 12.80 -0.52 -3.65
N ASP A 46 12.96 -0.69 -2.35
CA ASP A 46 12.17 -1.63 -1.55
C ASP A 46 11.12 -0.93 -0.67
N ALA A 47 11.13 0.41 -0.65
CA ALA A 47 10.14 1.18 0.09
C ALA A 47 8.71 0.85 -0.38
N PRO A 48 7.76 0.62 0.55
CA PRO A 48 6.38 0.42 0.18
C PRO A 48 5.86 1.67 -0.53
N ASN A 49 4.84 1.48 -1.34
CA ASN A 49 4.18 2.62 -1.95
C ASN A 49 3.33 3.33 -0.89
N TRP A 50 3.93 4.31 -0.23
CA TRP A 50 3.30 5.16 0.80
C TRP A 50 2.01 5.84 0.36
N ALA A 51 1.70 5.89 -0.95
CA ALA A 51 0.41 6.37 -1.44
C ALA A 51 -0.76 5.42 -1.12
N HIS A 52 -0.49 4.16 -0.74
CA HIS A 52 -1.51 3.16 -0.41
C HIS A 52 -1.38 2.60 1.01
N VAL A 53 -0.29 2.93 1.72
CA VAL A 53 -0.13 2.67 3.15
C VAL A 53 -0.97 3.69 3.92
N VAL A 54 -1.53 3.26 5.04
CA VAL A 54 -2.32 4.09 5.95
C VAL A 54 -1.39 4.64 7.02
N THR A 55 -1.25 5.96 7.07
CA THR A 55 -0.35 6.66 8.00
C THR A 55 -1.09 7.61 8.94
N SER A 56 -2.42 7.74 8.80
CA SER A 56 -3.24 8.59 9.66
C SER A 56 -4.65 8.04 9.79
N LYS A 57 -5.33 8.44 10.86
CA LYS A 57 -6.74 8.08 11.13
C LYS A 57 -7.68 8.51 10.02
N GLU A 58 -7.46 9.69 9.45
CA GLU A 58 -8.25 10.20 8.32
C GLU A 58 -8.17 9.25 7.11
N GLN A 59 -7.00 8.64 6.88
CA GLN A 59 -6.83 7.67 5.80
C GLN A 59 -7.49 6.33 6.11
N GLU A 60 -7.71 5.98 7.39
CA GLU A 60 -8.45 4.77 7.77
C GLU A 60 -9.95 4.86 7.51
N GLU A 61 -10.49 6.06 7.62
CA GLU A 61 -11.89 6.36 7.31
C GLU A 61 -12.17 6.23 5.80
N GLU A 62 -11.14 6.32 4.94
CA GLU A 62 -11.24 6.05 3.50
C GLU A 62 -11.29 4.55 3.17
N LEU A 63 -10.98 3.65 4.11
CA LEU A 63 -11.04 2.21 3.84
C LEU A 63 -12.47 1.69 3.93
N HIS A 64 -12.81 0.79 3.02
CA HIS A 64 -14.11 0.12 2.97
C HIS A 64 -13.95 -1.37 3.25
N ALA A 65 -14.99 -1.99 3.83
CA ALA A 65 -15.06 -3.43 4.06
C ALA A 65 -16.36 -3.98 3.47
N PHE A 66 -16.34 -4.37 2.21
CA PHE A 66 -17.54 -4.82 1.50
C PHE A 66 -17.81 -6.30 1.80
N THR A 67 -18.96 -6.60 2.39
CA THR A 67 -19.41 -7.96 2.68
C THR A 67 -20.55 -8.34 1.75
N CYS A 68 -20.48 -9.54 1.17
CA CYS A 68 -21.53 -10.09 0.32
C CYS A 68 -22.70 -10.60 1.16
N ASP A 69 -23.92 -10.13 0.87
CA ASP A 69 -25.15 -10.53 1.56
C ASP A 69 -25.51 -12.01 1.33
N ASN A 70 -25.22 -12.53 0.13
CA ASN A 70 -25.61 -13.90 -0.24
C ASN A 70 -24.75 -15.00 0.42
N CYS A 71 -23.48 -14.73 0.70
CA CYS A 71 -22.54 -15.78 1.16
C CYS A 71 -21.60 -15.35 2.29
N GLY A 72 -21.61 -14.08 2.70
CA GLY A 72 -20.75 -13.56 3.76
C GLY A 72 -19.30 -13.30 3.36
N PHE A 73 -18.92 -13.42 2.08
CA PHE A 73 -17.56 -13.09 1.64
C PHE A 73 -17.26 -11.59 1.82
N THR A 74 -16.21 -11.26 2.56
CA THR A 74 -15.76 -9.88 2.79
C THR A 74 -14.49 -9.58 1.99
N ILE A 75 -14.49 -8.43 1.30
CA ILE A 75 -13.32 -7.88 0.60
C ILE A 75 -12.91 -6.55 1.22
N PHE A 76 -11.61 -6.34 1.35
CA PHE A 76 -10.98 -5.10 1.84
C PHE A 76 -10.18 -4.48 0.68
N PRO A 77 -10.79 -3.60 -0.13
CA PRO A 77 -10.06 -2.93 -1.19
C PRO A 77 -8.92 -2.08 -0.62
N ALA A 78 -7.78 -2.06 -1.33
CA ALA A 78 -6.68 -1.17 -0.98
C ALA A 78 -7.09 0.30 -1.21
N ARG A 79 -6.64 1.18 -0.31
CA ARG A 79 -6.93 2.63 -0.34
C ARG A 79 -6.58 3.27 -1.68
N GLY A 80 -7.56 3.94 -2.28
CA GLY A 80 -7.44 4.61 -3.57
C GLY A 80 -7.31 3.66 -4.76
N ARG A 81 -7.63 2.37 -4.58
CA ARG A 81 -7.62 1.35 -5.64
C ARG A 81 -8.92 0.55 -5.69
N GLU A 82 -9.99 1.08 -5.12
CA GLU A 82 -11.32 0.47 -5.06
C GLU A 82 -11.80 0.15 -6.48
N GLY A 83 -11.63 1.07 -7.43
CA GLY A 83 -12.03 0.83 -8.82
C GLY A 83 -11.27 -0.32 -9.51
N LYS A 84 -10.06 -0.68 -9.03
CA LYS A 84 -9.27 -1.79 -9.59
C LYS A 84 -9.65 -3.14 -8.98
N PHE A 85 -9.88 -3.18 -7.67
CA PHE A 85 -10.17 -4.42 -6.94
C PHE A 85 -11.66 -4.69 -6.80
N PHE A 86 -12.49 -3.66 -6.90
CA PHE A 86 -13.95 -3.68 -6.75
C PHE A 86 -14.63 -2.83 -7.84
N PRO A 87 -14.40 -3.14 -9.14
CA PRO A 87 -15.03 -2.45 -10.26
C PRO A 87 -16.56 -2.68 -10.28
N ASP A 88 -17.29 -1.91 -11.07
CA ASP A 88 -18.75 -2.05 -11.18
C ASP A 88 -19.22 -3.41 -11.73
N THR A 89 -18.37 -4.10 -12.47
CA THR A 89 -18.62 -5.47 -12.98
C THR A 89 -18.11 -6.56 -12.05
N TYR A 90 -17.73 -6.23 -10.81
CA TYR A 90 -17.22 -7.18 -9.84
C TYR A 90 -18.26 -8.27 -9.53
N LYS A 91 -17.77 -9.51 -9.45
CA LYS A 91 -18.55 -10.68 -9.07
C LYS A 91 -17.94 -11.31 -7.83
N CYS A 92 -18.77 -11.72 -6.89
CA CYS A 92 -18.34 -12.44 -5.71
C CYS A 92 -17.56 -13.71 -6.12
N PRO A 93 -16.31 -13.90 -5.67
CA PRO A 93 -15.53 -15.09 -6.01
C PRO A 93 -16.08 -16.37 -5.36
N SER A 94 -16.88 -16.23 -4.29
CA SER A 94 -17.45 -17.38 -3.57
C SER A 94 -18.78 -17.86 -4.14
N CYS A 95 -19.67 -16.95 -4.58
CA CYS A 95 -21.03 -17.33 -5.00
C CYS A 95 -21.47 -16.73 -6.35
N GLY A 96 -20.66 -15.87 -6.98
CA GLY A 96 -20.97 -15.26 -8.28
C GLY A 96 -21.98 -14.11 -8.23
N ALA A 97 -22.42 -13.68 -7.05
CA ALA A 97 -23.31 -12.52 -6.89
C ALA A 97 -22.70 -11.22 -7.45
N ASP A 98 -23.55 -10.31 -7.90
CA ASP A 98 -23.18 -8.99 -8.38
C ASP A 98 -22.66 -8.07 -7.27
N LYS A 99 -21.94 -7.01 -7.67
CA LYS A 99 -21.48 -5.93 -6.76
C LYS A 99 -22.63 -5.33 -5.94
N GLU A 100 -23.83 -5.27 -6.49
CA GLU A 100 -25.02 -4.73 -5.79
C GLU A 100 -25.41 -5.55 -4.54
N SER A 101 -25.00 -6.82 -4.46
CA SER A 101 -25.21 -7.68 -3.29
C SER A 101 -24.15 -7.48 -2.21
N PHE A 102 -23.25 -6.50 -2.35
CA PHE A 102 -22.27 -6.15 -1.34
C PHE A 102 -22.67 -4.88 -0.61
N PHE A 103 -22.42 -4.87 0.69
CA PHE A 103 -22.66 -3.72 1.56
C PHE A 103 -21.43 -3.47 2.44
N ASP A 104 -21.20 -2.20 2.77
CA ASP A 104 -20.04 -1.79 3.55
C ASP A 104 -20.28 -2.04 5.05
N ARG A 105 -19.37 -2.78 5.68
CA ARG A 105 -19.34 -3.08 7.12
C ARG A 105 -18.08 -2.53 7.79
N ARG A 106 -17.47 -1.47 7.25
CA ARG A 106 -16.23 -0.91 7.81
C ARG A 106 -16.37 -0.57 9.30
N GLU A 107 -17.47 0.05 9.70
CA GLU A 107 -17.70 0.50 11.08
C GLU A 107 -17.66 -0.65 12.08
N GLU A 108 -18.34 -1.76 11.77
CA GLU A 108 -18.37 -2.97 12.62
C GLU A 108 -16.97 -3.61 12.79
N VAL A 109 -16.14 -3.53 11.74
CA VAL A 109 -14.78 -4.11 11.76
C VAL A 109 -13.78 -3.16 12.42
N ALA A 110 -13.98 -1.84 12.32
CA ALA A 110 -13.10 -0.82 12.88
C ALA A 110 -13.13 -0.79 14.42
N GLU A 111 -14.24 -1.14 15.06
CA GLU A 111 -14.30 -1.14 16.53
C GLU A 111 -13.39 -2.21 17.16
N LYS A 112 -13.06 -3.26 16.39
CA LYS A 112 -12.20 -4.35 16.88
C LYS A 112 -10.71 -4.11 16.66
N THR A 113 -10.31 -2.99 16.03
CA THR A 113 -8.89 -2.74 15.79
C THR A 113 -8.20 -2.18 17.03
N ILE A 114 -7.25 -2.99 17.50
CA ILE A 114 -6.20 -2.71 18.49
C ILE A 114 -5.56 -1.34 18.19
N ASP A 115 -5.15 -0.60 19.24
CA ASP A 115 -4.43 0.67 19.14
C ASP A 115 -3.10 0.45 18.38
N TYR A 116 -3.13 0.63 17.06
CA TYR A 116 -1.94 0.51 16.22
C TYR A 116 -1.24 1.86 16.13
N GLU A 117 0.05 1.85 16.44
CA GLU A 117 0.95 2.95 16.08
C GLU A 117 1.10 2.95 14.55
N TYR A 118 0.60 3.99 13.88
CA TYR A 118 0.64 4.08 12.41
C TYR A 118 2.09 4.04 11.91
N GLU A 119 2.34 3.26 10.84
CA GLU A 119 3.65 3.21 10.21
C GLU A 119 4.04 4.61 9.70
N ASN A 120 5.13 5.15 10.23
CA ASN A 120 5.70 6.40 9.73
C ASN A 120 6.72 6.10 8.64
N LYS A 121 6.68 6.88 7.57
CA LYS A 121 7.63 6.78 6.45
C LYS A 121 9.07 6.92 6.92
N ASP A 122 9.31 7.77 7.92
CA ASP A 122 10.65 8.03 8.44
C ASP A 122 11.24 6.82 9.20
N ASP A 123 10.39 5.89 9.65
CA ASP A 123 10.82 4.68 10.37
C ASP A 123 11.22 3.56 9.40
N TYR A 124 10.88 3.68 8.11
CA TYR A 124 11.31 2.75 7.06
C TYR A 124 12.74 3.09 6.61
N ARG A 125 13.70 2.92 7.52
CA ARG A 125 15.12 2.91 7.17
C ARG A 125 15.41 1.53 6.59
N GLY A 126 15.57 1.45 5.27
CA GLY A 126 15.95 0.23 4.57
C GLY A 126 17.10 -0.47 5.28
N SER A 127 16.93 -1.75 5.56
CA SER A 127 17.89 -2.64 6.20
C SER A 127 19.09 -2.90 5.27
N ASP A 128 19.87 -1.85 4.97
CA ASP A 128 21.18 -1.93 4.32
C ASP A 128 22.32 -2.07 5.35
N GLU A 129 22.00 -2.31 6.62
CA GLU A 129 22.99 -2.62 7.67
C GLU A 129 22.94 -4.10 8.00
N GLY A 130 23.36 -4.89 7.01
CA GLY A 130 23.62 -6.32 7.10
C GLY A 130 25.08 -6.69 6.78
N GLU A 131 26.05 -5.85 7.14
CA GLU A 131 27.46 -6.24 7.30
C GLU A 131 28.09 -5.47 8.46
N GLY A 132 27.98 -6.04 9.66
CA GLY A 132 28.56 -5.48 10.89
C GLY A 132 28.09 -6.26 12.10
N GLY A 133 28.39 -7.56 12.14
CA GLY A 133 28.20 -8.36 13.35
C GLY A 133 29.06 -7.79 14.47
N GLU A 134 28.44 -7.11 15.43
CA GLU A 134 28.97 -7.01 16.78
C GLU A 134 28.38 -8.15 17.61
N GLU A 135 29.31 -8.96 18.12
CA GLU A 135 29.09 -10.13 18.95
C GLU A 135 28.56 -9.67 20.32
N GLY A 136 27.24 -9.45 20.40
CA GLY A 136 26.53 -9.22 21.65
C GLY A 136 26.20 -10.55 22.32
N GLY A 137 26.83 -10.81 23.45
CA GLY A 137 26.81 -12.07 24.18
C GLY A 137 25.41 -12.63 24.43
N VAL A 138 25.30 -13.93 24.19
CA VAL A 138 24.22 -14.76 24.71
C VAL A 138 24.57 -15.02 26.17
N ASP A 139 23.94 -14.30 27.09
CA ASP A 139 23.94 -14.71 28.50
C ASP A 139 23.05 -15.95 28.59
N ASP A 140 23.67 -17.08 28.90
CA ASP A 140 23.05 -18.36 29.23
C ASP A 140 21.94 -18.17 30.28
N VAL A 141 20.68 -18.19 29.85
CA VAL A 141 19.55 -18.39 30.75
C VAL A 141 19.34 -19.90 30.87
N GLU A 142 19.88 -20.45 31.95
CA GLU A 142 19.65 -21.82 32.39
C GLU A 142 18.14 -22.09 32.49
N GLY A 143 17.71 -23.19 31.87
CA GLY A 143 16.31 -23.61 31.81
C GLY A 143 15.74 -23.91 33.19
N GLU A 144 14.76 -23.10 33.59
CA GLU A 144 13.80 -23.47 34.63
C GLU A 144 12.63 -24.19 33.95
N GLU A 145 12.45 -25.46 34.30
CA GLU A 145 11.34 -26.30 33.86
C GLU A 145 10.06 -25.76 34.51
N VAL A 146 9.25 -25.02 33.74
CA VAL A 146 7.92 -24.59 34.19
C VAL A 146 6.92 -25.70 33.86
N GLU A 147 6.54 -26.45 34.89
CA GLU A 147 5.41 -27.36 34.88
C GLU A 147 4.13 -26.60 34.52
N VAL A 148 3.50 -26.97 33.40
CA VAL A 148 2.20 -26.44 32.98
C VAL A 148 1.11 -27.34 33.55
N GLU A 149 0.57 -26.96 34.71
CA GLU A 149 -0.75 -27.37 35.15
C GLU A 149 -1.54 -26.13 35.61
N GLU A 150 -2.43 -25.61 34.76
CA GLU A 150 -3.73 -25.17 35.25
C GLU A 150 -4.78 -25.20 34.13
N VAL A 151 -5.79 -26.03 34.38
CA VAL A 151 -7.00 -26.21 33.59
C VAL A 151 -7.86 -24.96 33.75
N VAL A 152 -7.94 -24.12 32.71
CA VAL A 152 -8.94 -23.05 32.67
C VAL A 152 -10.26 -23.63 32.20
N GLU A 153 -11.17 -23.83 33.15
CA GLU A 153 -12.57 -24.19 32.90
C GLU A 153 -13.25 -23.07 32.10
N ILE A 154 -13.70 -23.41 30.89
CA ILE A 154 -14.51 -22.55 30.04
C ILE A 154 -15.95 -22.59 30.59
N PRO A 155 -16.57 -21.46 30.97
CA PRO A 155 -17.96 -21.45 31.38
C PRO A 155 -18.88 -21.82 30.19
N GLU A 156 -19.60 -22.93 30.34
CA GLU A 156 -20.75 -23.30 29.52
C GLU A 156 -21.93 -22.35 29.84
N GLU A 157 -22.07 -21.27 29.09
CA GLU A 157 -23.36 -20.58 28.97
C GLU A 157 -23.56 -20.16 27.52
N ILE A 158 -24.00 -21.14 26.73
CA ILE A 158 -24.48 -20.96 25.36
C ILE A 158 -25.97 -20.68 25.49
N GLU A 159 -26.36 -19.41 25.46
CA GLU A 159 -27.75 -19.03 25.26
C GLU A 159 -28.23 -19.53 23.87
N GLU A 160 -29.39 -20.15 23.92
CA GLU A 160 -30.13 -20.79 22.84
C GLU A 160 -30.48 -19.76 21.74
N ILE A 161 -29.63 -19.65 20.71
CA ILE A 161 -29.97 -18.88 19.51
C ILE A 161 -30.92 -19.73 18.67
N GLU A 162 -32.18 -19.30 18.61
CA GLU A 162 -33.22 -19.88 17.76
C GLU A 162 -32.73 -19.97 16.31
N THR A 163 -32.58 -21.21 15.82
CA THR A 163 -32.25 -21.50 14.43
C THR A 163 -33.28 -20.88 13.48
N PRO A 164 -32.89 -20.01 12.53
CA PRO A 164 -33.79 -19.55 11.48
C PRO A 164 -34.23 -20.74 10.59
N PRO A 165 -35.45 -20.70 10.03
CA PRO A 165 -35.98 -21.78 9.22
C PRO A 165 -35.09 -22.02 7.99
N ALA A 166 -34.78 -23.29 7.77
CA ALA A 166 -33.94 -23.77 6.69
C ALA A 166 -34.33 -23.13 5.34
N PRO A 167 -33.37 -22.58 4.57
CA PRO A 167 -33.64 -22.18 3.19
C PRO A 167 -34.03 -23.42 2.40
N SER A 168 -35.20 -23.37 1.77
CA SER A 168 -35.70 -24.40 0.87
C SER A 168 -34.70 -24.62 -0.28
N THR A 169 -33.96 -25.71 -0.21
CA THR A 169 -33.15 -26.26 -1.29
C THR A 169 -33.99 -26.39 -2.57
N PRO A 170 -33.65 -25.71 -3.68
CA PRO A 170 -34.19 -26.08 -4.98
C PRO A 170 -33.60 -27.41 -5.41
N SER A 171 -34.49 -28.34 -5.78
CA SER A 171 -34.18 -29.68 -6.27
C SER A 171 -33.09 -29.65 -7.35
N PRO A 172 -32.04 -30.50 -7.26
CA PRO A 172 -31.10 -30.66 -8.35
C PRO A 172 -31.81 -31.35 -9.52
N GLN A 173 -31.97 -30.61 -10.62
CA GLN A 173 -32.38 -31.21 -11.88
C GLN A 173 -31.22 -32.04 -12.42
N SER A 174 -31.41 -33.36 -12.39
CA SER A 174 -30.56 -34.33 -13.06
C SER A 174 -30.60 -34.10 -14.57
N SER A 175 -29.52 -33.59 -15.15
CA SER A 175 -29.19 -33.85 -16.55
C SER A 175 -27.94 -34.71 -16.56
N GLY A 176 -28.17 -36.02 -16.68
CA GLY A 176 -27.12 -37.00 -16.86
C GLY A 176 -26.36 -36.73 -18.15
N ASN A 177 -25.05 -36.60 -18.02
CA ASN A 177 -24.09 -36.87 -19.07
C ASN A 177 -22.99 -37.73 -18.43
N ASP A 178 -23.32 -38.99 -18.21
CA ASP A 178 -22.33 -40.06 -18.09
C ASP A 178 -21.66 -40.22 -19.46
N LEU A 179 -20.39 -39.81 -19.56
CA LEU A 179 -19.54 -40.15 -20.68
C LEU A 179 -18.10 -40.31 -20.17
N ASP A 180 -17.87 -41.52 -19.67
CA ASP A 180 -16.66 -42.32 -19.84
C ASP A 180 -15.37 -41.55 -20.15
N LEU A 181 -14.50 -41.40 -19.15
CA LEU A 181 -13.08 -41.17 -19.40
C LEU A 181 -12.18 -41.82 -18.33
N LEU A 182 -12.46 -43.10 -18.05
CA LEU A 182 -11.48 -44.00 -17.44
C LEU A 182 -10.90 -44.88 -18.55
N GLY A 183 -9.62 -44.66 -18.86
CA GLY A 183 -8.91 -45.52 -19.80
C GLY A 183 -7.51 -45.00 -20.15
N MET A 184 -6.59 -45.05 -19.18
CA MET A 184 -5.14 -45.11 -19.48
C MET A 184 -4.48 -46.04 -18.46
N ASP A 185 -4.73 -47.33 -18.64
CA ASP A 185 -3.79 -48.39 -18.30
C ASP A 185 -2.95 -48.69 -19.55
N GLU A 186 -1.68 -49.02 -19.31
CA GLU A 186 -0.55 -49.43 -20.20
C GLU A 186 0.49 -48.35 -20.56
#